data_AF-A0A1N7K9T6-F1
#
_entry.id   AF-A0A1N7K9T6-F1
#
_cell.length_a   1.000
_cell.length_b   1.000
_cell.length_c   1.000
_cell.angle_alpha   90.00
_cell.angle_beta   90.00
_cell.angle_gamma   90.00
#
_symmetry.space_group_name_H-M   'P 1'
#
loop_
_entity.id
_entity.type
_entity.pdbx_description
1 polymer ?
#
loop_
_entity_poly.entity_id
_entity_poly.type
_entity_poly.pdbx_seq_one_letter_code
_entity_poly.pdbx_strand_id
1 'polypeptide(L)'
;MTSYTPTDIWTVIVLLGLGTFGLRFSFLGALGRRPLPDWALRHLRYTAVAIMPGLVAPLVLWPAATGGQTDPARLLAALAAIVCGMATRNTLVAILGGLAALYLGLFSFG
;
A
#
# COMPACT_ATOMS: atom_id res chain seq x y z
N MET A 1 24.32 8.54 17.41
CA MET A 1 23.85 8.92 16.06
C MET A 1 25.00 8.63 15.11
N THR A 2 24.87 7.59 14.28
CA THR A 2 25.88 7.26 13.26
C THR A 2 25.81 8.30 12.15
N SER A 3 26.82 9.15 12.04
CA SER A 3 26.93 10.16 10.99
C SER A 3 27.34 9.49 9.69
N TYR A 4 26.42 9.43 8.70
CA TYR A 4 26.76 8.92 7.37
C TYR A 4 27.61 9.93 6.62
N THR A 5 28.71 9.47 6.01
CA THR A 5 29.54 10.36 5.20
C THR A 5 28.88 10.62 3.84
N PRO A 6 29.16 11.75 3.17
CA PRO A 6 28.63 12.01 1.83
C PRO A 6 28.91 10.87 0.85
N THR A 7 30.10 10.26 0.97
CA THR A 7 30.50 9.10 0.16
C THR A 7 29.58 7.91 0.38
N ASP A 8 29.25 7.56 1.63
CA ASP A 8 28.35 6.44 1.95
C ASP A 8 26.97 6.65 1.30
N ILE A 9 26.44 7.87 1.37
CA ILE A 9 25.13 8.21 0.78
C ILE A 9 25.17 8.04 -0.74
N TRP A 10 26.19 8.58 -1.40
CA TRP A 10 26.34 8.46 -2.85
C TRP A 10 26.56 7.01 -3.30
N THR A 11 27.36 6.24 -2.56
CA THR A 11 27.57 4.81 -2.84
C THR A 11 26.26 4.03 -2.72
N VAL A 12 25.46 4.28 -1.68
CA VAL A 12 24.13 3.66 -1.52
C VAL A 12 23.21 4.06 -2.66
N ILE A 13 23.12 5.35 -3.01
CA ILE A 13 22.26 5.83 -4.11
C ILE A 13 22.63 5.15 -5.43
N VAL A 14 23.92 5.10 -5.76
CA VAL A 14 24.41 4.49 -7.00
C VAL A 14 24.13 2.98 -7.01
N LEU A 15 24.40 2.27 -5.91
CA LEU A 15 24.09 0.85 -5.79
C LEU A 15 22.59 0.55 -5.89
N LEU A 16 21.75 1.35 -5.21
CA LEU A 16 20.30 1.19 -5.28
C LEU A 16 19.78 1.46 -6.71
N GLY A 17 20.32 2.49 -7.36
CA GLY A 17 20.00 2.85 -8.73
C GLY A 17 20.38 1.74 -9.71
N LEU A 18 21.61 1.24 -9.64
CA LEU A 18 22.11 0.13 -10.46
C LEU A 18 21.33 -1.16 -10.19
N GLY A 19 21.05 -1.48 -8.92
CA GLY A 19 20.26 -2.66 -8.55
C GLY A 19 18.83 -2.59 -9.09
N THR A 20 18.17 -1.44 -8.96
CA THR A 20 16.80 -1.23 -9.46
C THR A 20 16.76 -1.29 -11.00
N PHE A 21 17.72 -0.64 -11.64
CA PHE A 21 17.85 -0.67 -13.10
C PHE A 21 18.16 -2.08 -13.60
N GLY A 22 19.09 -2.78 -12.96
CA GLY A 22 19.47 -4.16 -13.28
C GLY A 22 18.30 -5.14 -13.13
N LEU A 23 17.51 -5.02 -12.07
CA LEU A 23 16.28 -5.79 -11.91
C LEU A 23 15.29 -5.52 -13.05
N ARG A 24 14.98 -4.24 -13.34
CA ARG A 24 14.10 -3.87 -14.47
C ARG A 24 14.62 -4.38 -15.80
N PHE A 25 15.92 -4.25 -16.04
CA PHE A 25 16.57 -4.70 -17.25
C PHE A 25 16.59 -6.23 -17.34
N SER A 26 16.66 -6.96 -16.23
CA SER A 26 16.52 -8.42 -16.23
C SER A 26 15.13 -8.83 -16.73
N PHE A 27 14.06 -8.18 -16.27
CA PHE A 27 12.71 -8.43 -16.79
C PHE A 27 12.56 -8.01 -18.25
N LEU A 28 13.07 -6.86 -18.67
CA LEU A 28 12.88 -6.40 -20.05
C LEU A 28 13.81 -7.11 -21.06
N GLY A 29 15.05 -7.39 -20.65
CA GLY A 29 16.09 -7.99 -21.47
C GLY A 29 16.06 -9.52 -21.52
N ALA A 30 15.81 -10.21 -20.41
CA ALA A 30 15.70 -11.67 -20.39
C ALA A 30 14.29 -12.16 -20.76
N LEU A 31 13.25 -11.42 -20.37
CA LEU A 31 11.85 -11.80 -20.59
C LEU A 31 11.26 -11.18 -21.88
N GLY A 32 11.80 -10.07 -22.40
CA GLY A 32 11.29 -9.41 -23.62
C GLY A 32 11.39 -10.21 -24.92
N ARG A 33 12.17 -11.30 -24.93
CA ARG A 33 12.30 -12.23 -26.09
C ARG A 33 11.50 -13.53 -25.95
N ARG A 34 10.89 -13.80 -24.78
CA ARG A 34 10.14 -15.05 -24.52
C ARG A 34 8.69 -14.68 -24.22
N PRO A 35 7.68 -15.27 -24.90
CA PRO A 35 6.30 -15.10 -24.48
C PRO A 35 6.17 -15.57 -23.02
N LEU A 36 5.75 -14.68 -22.12
CA LEU A 36 5.58 -15.04 -20.71
C LEU A 36 4.53 -16.14 -20.62
N PRO A 37 4.78 -17.22 -19.85
CA PRO A 37 3.79 -18.27 -19.70
C PRO A 37 2.56 -17.74 -18.93
N ASP A 38 1.37 -18.18 -19.32
CA ASP A 38 0.10 -17.66 -18.79
C ASP A 38 -0.03 -17.75 -17.27
N TRP A 39 0.61 -18.74 -16.64
CA TRP A 39 0.62 -18.88 -15.20
C TRP A 39 1.31 -17.68 -14.51
N ALA A 40 2.39 -17.17 -15.07
CA ALA A 40 3.15 -16.04 -14.51
C ALA A 40 2.38 -14.73 -14.65
N LEU A 41 1.76 -14.50 -15.82
CA LEU A 41 0.88 -13.35 -16.05
C LEU A 41 -0.33 -13.36 -15.12
N ARG A 42 -0.93 -14.53 -14.88
CA ARG A 42 -2.04 -14.69 -13.95
C ARG A 42 -1.63 -14.27 -12.54
N HIS A 43 -0.47 -14.70 -12.06
CA HIS A 43 0.04 -14.35 -10.72
C HIS A 43 0.39 -12.87 -10.62
N LEU A 44 1.11 -12.30 -11.59
CA LEU A 44 1.43 -10.87 -11.63
C LEU A 44 0.18 -9.98 -11.53
N ARG A 45 -0.90 -10.38 -12.22
CA ARG A 45 -2.17 -9.65 -12.21
C ARG A 45 -2.87 -9.67 -10.85
N TYR A 46 -2.65 -10.71 -10.04
CA TYR A 46 -3.21 -10.80 -8.69
C TYR A 46 -2.36 -10.09 -7.63
N THR A 47 -1.05 -9.90 -7.85
CA THR A 47 -0.16 -9.28 -6.86
C THR A 47 -0.58 -7.85 -6.51
N ALA A 48 -0.84 -7.01 -7.51
CA ALA A 48 -1.23 -5.61 -7.25
C ALA A 48 -2.54 -5.50 -6.45
N VAL A 49 -3.52 -6.35 -6.76
CA VAL A 49 -4.80 -6.40 -6.05
C VAL A 49 -4.64 -6.97 -4.64
N ALA A 50 -3.74 -7.92 -4.43
CA ALA A 50 -3.49 -8.54 -3.12
C ALA A 50 -2.66 -7.64 -2.18
N ILE A 51 -1.74 -6.84 -2.71
CA ILE A 51 -0.90 -5.94 -1.89
C ILE A 51 -1.72 -4.81 -1.28
N MET A 52 -2.69 -4.25 -2.01
CA MET A 52 -3.49 -3.11 -1.55
C MET A 52 -4.18 -3.36 -0.19
N PRO A 53 -4.92 -4.48 0.02
CA PRO A 53 -5.44 -4.82 1.34
C PRO A 53 -4.36 -5.09 2.38
N GLY A 54 -3.25 -5.74 2.00
CA GLY A 54 -2.16 -6.07 2.92
C GLY A 54 -1.46 -4.84 3.50
N LEU A 55 -1.39 -3.75 2.74
CA LEU A 55 -0.88 -2.47 3.21
C LEU A 55 -1.92 -1.73 4.08
N VAL A 56 -3.20 -1.75 3.70
CA VAL A 56 -4.24 -0.97 4.39
C VAL A 56 -4.70 -1.61 5.70
N ALA A 57 -4.84 -2.95 5.75
CA ALA A 57 -5.34 -3.68 6.92
C ALA A 57 -4.59 -3.38 8.24
N PRO A 58 -3.24 -3.40 8.30
CA PRO A 58 -2.53 -3.09 9.53
C PRO A 58 -2.69 -1.61 9.94
N LEU A 59 -2.72 -0.67 8.98
CA LEU A 59 -2.91 0.75 9.27
C LEU A 59 -4.29 1.07 9.89
N VAL A 60 -5.28 0.24 9.57
CA VAL A 60 -6.64 0.34 10.08
C VAL A 60 -6.78 -0.35 11.44
N LEU A 61 -6.34 -1.61 11.55
CA LEU A 61 -6.55 -2.45 12.74
C LEU A 61 -5.61 -2.07 13.90
N TRP A 62 -4.35 -1.71 13.59
CA TRP A 62 -3.37 -1.27 14.57
C TRP A 62 -2.69 0.02 14.08
N PRO A 63 -3.36 1.17 14.23
CA PRO A 63 -2.75 2.42 13.85
C PRO A 63 -1.49 2.69 14.67
N ALA A 64 -0.35 2.80 14.00
CA ALA A 64 0.89 3.26 14.60
C ALA A 64 0.74 4.67 15.22
N ALA A 65 -0.26 5.44 14.77
CA ALA A 65 -0.59 6.76 15.28
C ALA A 65 -1.26 6.77 16.68
N THR A 66 -1.82 5.65 17.15
CA THR A 66 -2.61 5.60 18.40
C THR A 66 -1.93 4.78 19.51
N GLY A 67 -0.64 4.44 19.37
CA GLY A 67 0.11 3.74 20.42
C GLY A 67 -0.42 2.34 20.78
N GLY A 68 -1.19 1.71 19.89
CA GLY A 68 -1.73 0.36 20.11
C GLY A 68 -3.10 0.27 20.80
N GLN A 69 -3.79 1.39 21.02
CA GLN A 69 -5.18 1.38 21.49
C GLN A 69 -6.16 1.32 20.30
N THR A 70 -7.03 0.32 20.29
CA THR A 70 -8.09 0.15 19.30
C THR A 70 -9.18 1.19 19.55
N ASP A 71 -9.23 2.23 18.72
CA ASP A 71 -10.31 3.21 18.75
C ASP A 71 -11.53 2.67 17.99
N PRO A 72 -12.69 2.45 18.65
CA PRO A 72 -13.92 1.96 18.01
C PRO A 72 -14.33 2.82 16.80
N ALA A 73 -14.03 4.11 16.81
CA ALA A 73 -14.36 5.03 15.71
C ALA A 73 -13.60 4.70 14.41
N ARG A 74 -12.33 4.27 14.49
CA ARG A 74 -11.53 3.88 13.31
C ARG A 74 -11.97 2.55 12.73
N LEU A 75 -12.39 1.60 13.57
CA LEU A 75 -12.93 0.32 13.11
C LEU A 75 -14.27 0.52 12.39
N LEU A 76 -15.15 1.37 12.92
CA LEU A 76 -16.40 1.75 12.25
C LEU A 76 -16.15 2.49 10.93
N ALA A 77 -15.17 3.41 10.88
CA ALA A 77 -14.82 4.12 9.66
C ALA A 77 -14.27 3.18 8.57
N ALA A 78 -13.46 2.19 8.94
CA ALA A 78 -12.95 1.21 8.00
C ALA A 78 -14.04 0.25 7.51
N LEU A 79 -14.94 -0.21 8.40
CA LEU A 79 -16.10 -1.00 8.00
C LEU A 79 -16.99 -0.21 7.04
N ALA A 80 -17.27 1.06 7.33
CA ALA A 80 -18.04 1.93 6.46
C ALA A 80 -17.36 2.12 5.08
N ALA A 81 -16.04 2.33 5.05
CA ALA A 81 -15.28 2.43 3.80
C ALA A 81 -15.34 1.15 2.97
N ILE A 82 -15.24 -0.02 3.61
CA ILE A 82 -15.34 -1.33 2.96
C ILE A 82 -16.76 -1.55 2.41
N VAL A 83 -17.79 -1.29 3.22
CA VAL A 83 -19.20 -1.46 2.84
C VAL A 83 -19.58 -0.52 1.70
N CYS A 84 -19.24 0.78 1.80
CA CYS A 84 -19.50 1.76 0.75
C CYS A 84 -18.70 1.46 -0.53
N GLY A 85 -17.46 0.98 -0.41
CA GLY A 85 -16.62 0.58 -1.53
C GLY A 85 -17.15 -0.65 -2.26
N MET A 86 -17.63 -1.67 -1.54
CA MET A 86 -18.24 -2.85 -2.14
C MET A 86 -19.60 -2.56 -2.78
N ALA A 87 -20.44 -1.75 -2.12
CA ALA A 87 -21.78 -1.43 -2.62
C ALA A 87 -21.73 -0.55 -3.88
N THR A 88 -20.86 0.46 -3.91
CA THR A 88 -20.87 1.46 -4.99
C THR A 88 -19.91 1.12 -6.13
N ARG A 89 -18.96 0.17 -5.93
CA ARG A 89 -17.85 -0.14 -6.86
C ARG A 89 -17.06 1.11 -7.35
N ASN A 90 -17.18 2.23 -6.63
CA ASN A 90 -16.62 3.52 -6.98
C ASN A 90 -15.64 3.95 -5.89
N THR A 91 -14.36 4.08 -6.25
CA THR A 91 -13.27 4.44 -5.34
C THR A 91 -13.47 5.80 -4.70
N LEU A 92 -14.04 6.78 -5.41
CA LEU A 92 -14.31 8.10 -4.85
C LEU A 92 -15.36 8.06 -3.73
N VAL A 93 -16.40 7.23 -3.89
CA VAL A 93 -17.45 7.05 -2.87
C VAL A 93 -16.92 6.29 -1.66
N ALA A 94 -16.00 5.34 -1.87
CA ALA A 94 -15.31 4.65 -0.77
C ALA A 94 -14.42 5.61 0.06
N ILE A 95 -13.67 6.49 -0.63
CA ILE A 95 -12.81 7.48 0.02
C ILE A 95 -13.66 8.49 0.79
N LEU A 96 -14.67 9.09 0.15
CA LEU A 96 -15.53 10.08 0.79
C LEU A 96 -16.37 9.48 1.92
N GLY A 97 -16.87 8.25 1.75
CA GLY A 97 -17.62 7.53 2.80
C GLY A 97 -16.74 7.19 4.01
N GLY A 98 -15.50 6.74 3.78
CA GLY A 98 -14.53 6.51 4.86
C GLY A 98 -14.14 7.80 5.58
N LEU A 99 -13.94 8.90 4.85
CA LEU A 99 -13.68 10.23 5.41
C LEU A 99 -14.86 10.73 6.25
N ALA A 100 -16.07 10.63 5.73
CA ALA A 100 -17.29 11.04 6.42
C ALA A 100 -17.50 10.21 7.70
N ALA A 101 -17.30 8.89 7.64
CA ALA A 101 -17.42 8.01 8.81
C ALA A 101 -16.32 8.29 9.85
N LEU A 102 -15.10 8.60 9.43
CA LEU A 102 -14.01 8.98 10.34
C LEU A 102 -14.29 10.33 11.02
N TYR A 103 -14.77 11.32 10.29
CA TYR A 103 -15.14 12.63 10.85
C TYR A 103 -16.37 12.54 11.77
N LEU A 104 -17.37 11.73 11.44
CA LEU A 104 -18.53 11.49 12.29
C LEU A 104 -18.17 10.72 13.57
N GLY A 105 -17.27 9.73 13.46
CA GLY A 105 -16.73 9.02 14.62
C GLY A 105 -15.92 9.94 15.54
N LEU A 106 -15.07 10.79 14.96
CA LEU A 106 -14.29 11.77 15.71
C LEU A 106 -15.17 12.84 16.37
N PHE A 107 -16.27 13.26 15.73
CA PHE A 107 -17.21 14.25 16.28
C PHE A 107 -18.11 13.69 17.39
N SER A 108 -18.42 12.39 17.36
CA SER A 108 -19.29 11.75 18.36
C SER A 108 -18.58 11.27 19.62
N PHE A 109 -17.27 10.98 19.53
CA PHE A 109 -16.43 10.54 20.66
C PHE A 109 -15.38 11.59 21.10
N GLY A 110 -15.36 12.76 20.46
CA GLY A 110 -14.47 13.88 20.79
C GLY A 110 -15.04 14.82 21.84
#